data_AF-A0A1H7B2B3-F1
#
_entry.id   AF-A0A1H7B2B3-F1
#
_cell.length_a   1.000
_cell.length_b   1.000
_cell.length_c   1.000
_cell.angle_alpha   90.00
_cell.angle_beta   90.00
_cell.angle_gamma   90.00
#
_symmetry.space_group_name_H-M   'P 1'
#
loop_
_entity.id
_entity.type
_entity.pdbx_description
1 polymer ?
#
loop_
_entity_poly.entity_id
_entity_poly.type
_entity_poly.pdbx_seq_one_letter_code
_entity_poly.pdbx_strand_id
1 'polypeptide(L)'
;MTNTESASGSLQSPHNSQATHGSTAASVPHATGDQPFFDSVAYGNGPDDSVTDTSEGAAITKHTVTIGGKKISYTATAGHLVTVDPSSSQPSAKMFYVAFTQDDQKEETRPLTFFYNGGPGSSSVFVLLGSFAPRRIKTSMPGFTPPAPYQMEDNPDSLLDKSDLVFINPVGTGYSAAVAPRKNRDFWGVDQDADSIKQFIKRFLTKNNRWNSPKFLFGESYGTARSCVLAYKLHEDGVDLNGVTLQSSILDYTQAGNPVGALPTAAADAWYHKKLGIAPRPTDLGQFVEEVAQFARTDYLNALRKFPTTDNAVVEKLSEYTGIDKATLLAWSLDIAGYDSRGNSLFLTTLLKSQGLALGAYDGRVTAIETGIAGKIDPNSGGNDPTMTAVSGVYTTMWNVYLNEQLKFTSNSAFTDLNDQAFKYWDFSHIDPTGEQKGVDSKGNIILYTAGDLAAVMALNVDLKVLSANGFYDFVTPFYQTVIDLQQMPLLSQQVRDNLSARFYPSGHMVYLDGGSRTALKADLATMYESTVSNTEALGRVRALQARTASRTAGTH
;
A
#
# COMPACT_ATOMS: atom_id res chain seq x y z
N MET A 1 -45.20 -64.79 -31.43
CA MET A 1 -46.19 -64.12 -32.29
C MET A 1 -45.51 -62.88 -32.84
N THR A 2 -44.76 -63.08 -33.94
CA THR A 2 -45.19 -62.80 -35.32
C THR A 2 -45.15 -61.30 -35.59
N ASN A 3 -44.08 -60.82 -36.22
CA ASN A 3 -43.96 -60.60 -37.68
C ASN A 3 -44.17 -59.09 -37.93
N THR A 4 -43.50 -58.39 -38.84
CA THR A 4 -42.98 -58.72 -40.18
C THR A 4 -42.08 -57.54 -40.62
N GLU A 5 -40.86 -57.79 -41.15
CA GLU A 5 -40.45 -57.59 -42.58
C GLU A 5 -40.22 -56.11 -42.99
N SER A 6 -39.24 -55.69 -43.80
CA SER A 6 -38.34 -56.31 -44.80
C SER A 6 -37.19 -55.30 -45.09
N ALA A 7 -35.91 -55.68 -45.21
CA ALA A 7 -35.11 -55.90 -46.45
C ALA A 7 -35.42 -54.89 -47.59
N SER A 8 -34.52 -54.18 -48.28
CA SER A 8 -33.14 -54.33 -48.78
C SER A 8 -32.77 -52.96 -49.43
N GLY A 9 -31.56 -52.54 -49.82
CA GLY A 9 -30.25 -53.11 -50.01
C GLY A 9 -29.29 -52.04 -50.60
N SER A 10 -28.00 -52.36 -50.58
CA SER A 10 -26.89 -51.90 -51.43
C SER A 10 -26.39 -50.43 -51.45
N LEU A 11 -25.14 -50.31 -50.97
CA LEU A 11 -23.94 -49.76 -51.63
C LEU A 11 -23.63 -48.24 -51.60
N GLN A 12 -22.33 -48.02 -51.29
CA GLN A 12 -21.43 -46.90 -51.65
C GLN A 12 -21.38 -45.65 -50.75
N SER A 13 -20.31 -45.57 -49.96
CA SER A 13 -19.64 -44.33 -49.54
C SER A 13 -19.29 -43.48 -50.79
N PRO A 14 -19.21 -42.13 -50.73
CA PRO A 14 -18.13 -41.45 -50.01
C PRO A 14 -18.46 -40.05 -49.44
N HIS A 15 -17.43 -39.47 -48.80
CA HIS A 15 -17.20 -38.03 -48.55
C HIS A 15 -17.69 -37.38 -47.25
N ASN A 16 -16.72 -37.30 -46.33
CA ASN A 16 -16.47 -36.20 -45.41
C ASN A 16 -16.86 -34.84 -45.99
N SER A 17 -17.79 -34.15 -45.34
CA SER A 17 -17.91 -32.70 -45.41
C SER A 17 -17.39 -32.12 -44.09
N GLN A 18 -16.25 -31.43 -44.18
CA GLN A 18 -15.75 -30.54 -43.14
C GLN A 18 -16.74 -29.39 -42.97
N ALA A 19 -17.40 -29.32 -41.82
CA ALA A 19 -18.08 -28.11 -41.38
C ALA A 19 -17.04 -27.16 -40.79
N THR A 20 -16.72 -26.10 -41.54
CA THR A 20 -15.92 -24.97 -41.10
C THR A 20 -16.74 -24.13 -40.10
N HIS A 21 -16.49 -24.29 -38.81
CA HIS A 21 -16.96 -23.36 -37.80
C HIS A 21 -16.16 -22.05 -37.88
N GLY A 22 -16.66 -21.10 -38.66
CA GLY A 22 -16.26 -19.70 -38.55
C GLY A 22 -16.78 -19.10 -37.24
N SER A 23 -15.91 -19.06 -36.23
CA SER A 23 -16.13 -18.29 -35.00
C SER A 23 -15.99 -16.79 -35.33
N THR A 24 -17.10 -16.14 -35.66
CA THR A 24 -17.18 -14.68 -35.60
C THR A 24 -17.38 -14.30 -34.14
N ALA A 25 -16.30 -13.84 -33.49
CA ALA A 25 -16.38 -13.18 -32.19
C ALA A 25 -17.36 -12.00 -32.31
N ALA A 26 -18.51 -12.11 -31.65
CA ALA A 26 -19.46 -11.02 -31.57
C ALA A 26 -18.85 -9.89 -30.74
N SER A 27 -18.48 -8.81 -31.41
CA SER A 27 -18.11 -7.55 -30.77
C SER A 27 -19.31 -7.00 -29.99
N VAL A 28 -19.20 -6.96 -28.66
CA VAL A 28 -20.17 -6.31 -27.80
C VAL A 28 -20.21 -4.81 -28.15
N PRO A 29 -21.39 -4.19 -28.37
CA PRO A 29 -21.47 -2.79 -28.73
C PRO A 29 -20.90 -1.92 -27.59
N HIS A 30 -19.89 -1.12 -27.89
CA HIS A 30 -19.42 -0.07 -26.98
C HIS A 30 -20.54 0.97 -26.84
N ALA A 31 -21.19 1.04 -25.68
CA ALA A 31 -22.05 2.16 -25.35
C ALA A 31 -21.20 3.44 -25.34
N THR A 32 -21.58 4.43 -26.15
CA THR A 32 -20.78 5.62 -26.48
C THR A 32 -20.85 6.73 -25.42
N GLY A 33 -20.91 6.39 -24.13
CA GLY A 33 -21.00 7.37 -23.05
C GLY A 33 -20.84 6.77 -21.66
N ASP A 34 -20.75 7.64 -20.66
CA ASP A 34 -20.66 7.24 -19.25
C ASP A 34 -21.85 6.37 -18.83
N GLN A 35 -21.56 5.36 -18.02
CA GLN A 35 -22.50 4.43 -17.41
C GLN A 35 -22.52 4.70 -15.90
N PRO A 36 -23.44 5.54 -15.39
CA PRO A 36 -23.59 5.74 -13.95
C PRO A 36 -24.08 4.45 -13.27
N PHE A 37 -23.72 4.26 -12.01
CA PHE A 37 -24.18 3.13 -11.21
C PHE A 37 -24.58 3.58 -9.81
N PHE A 38 -25.77 3.16 -9.38
CA PHE A 38 -26.25 3.32 -8.01
C PHE A 38 -26.23 1.97 -7.31
N ASP A 39 -25.47 1.87 -6.23
CA ASP A 39 -25.41 0.70 -5.37
C ASP A 39 -26.38 0.82 -4.20
N SER A 40 -27.42 -0.02 -4.22
CA SER A 40 -28.43 -0.06 -3.16
C SER A 40 -28.03 -0.94 -1.96
N VAL A 41 -26.90 -1.65 -2.02
CA VAL A 41 -26.45 -2.51 -0.94
C VAL A 41 -26.01 -1.69 0.27
N ALA A 42 -26.44 -2.12 1.46
CA ALA A 42 -26.01 -1.58 2.74
C ALA A 42 -24.78 -2.36 3.24
N TYR A 43 -23.62 -1.71 3.33
CA TYR A 43 -22.38 -2.29 3.82
C TYR A 43 -22.17 -1.92 5.30
N GLY A 44 -22.24 -2.91 6.17
CA GLY A 44 -21.84 -2.78 7.57
C GLY A 44 -20.32 -2.95 7.73
N ASN A 45 -19.72 -2.17 8.63
CA ASN A 45 -18.29 -2.20 8.93
C ASN A 45 -17.97 -2.90 10.28
N GLY A 46 -18.98 -3.41 10.98
CA GLY A 46 -18.82 -4.17 12.19
C GLY A 46 -18.23 -5.56 11.93
N PRO A 47 -17.65 -6.20 12.96
CA PRO A 47 -16.97 -7.48 12.83
C PRO A 47 -17.88 -8.63 12.39
N ASP A 48 -19.17 -8.58 12.74
CA ASP A 48 -20.15 -9.63 12.44
C ASP A 48 -21.03 -9.30 11.23
N ASP A 49 -20.76 -8.19 10.55
CA ASP A 49 -21.51 -7.76 9.38
C ASP A 49 -21.11 -8.57 8.13
N SER A 50 -22.08 -8.71 7.22
CA SER A 50 -21.93 -9.35 5.92
C SER A 50 -23.05 -8.89 4.98
N VAL A 51 -22.87 -9.09 3.68
CA VAL A 51 -23.91 -8.90 2.66
C VAL A 51 -24.32 -10.26 2.08
N THR A 52 -25.52 -10.35 1.52
CA THR A 52 -25.97 -11.52 0.75
C THR A 52 -25.86 -11.31 -0.76
N ASP A 53 -25.67 -10.05 -1.19
CA ASP A 53 -25.53 -9.71 -2.59
C ASP A 53 -24.15 -10.11 -3.13
N THR A 54 -24.17 -10.81 -4.27
CA THR A 54 -22.98 -11.30 -4.98
C THR A 54 -22.90 -10.74 -6.39
N SER A 55 -23.62 -9.65 -6.66
CA SER A 55 -23.60 -8.99 -7.96
C SER A 55 -22.35 -8.11 -8.10
N GLU A 56 -21.74 -8.14 -9.29
CA GLU A 56 -20.64 -7.25 -9.65
C GLU A 56 -21.18 -6.09 -10.52
N GLY A 57 -21.49 -4.97 -9.89
CA GLY A 57 -21.87 -3.72 -10.56
C GLY A 57 -20.75 -2.69 -10.56
N ALA A 58 -20.73 -1.81 -11.55
CA ALA A 58 -19.77 -0.72 -11.61
C ALA A 58 -20.31 0.48 -12.40
N ALA A 59 -19.91 1.68 -11.98
CA ALA A 59 -19.96 2.87 -12.82
C ALA A 59 -18.74 2.88 -13.74
N ILE A 60 -18.95 3.23 -15.01
CA ILE A 60 -17.89 3.33 -16.02
C ILE A 60 -17.95 4.73 -16.61
N THR A 61 -16.85 5.48 -16.54
CA THR A 61 -16.77 6.84 -17.05
C THR A 61 -15.56 7.05 -17.94
N LYS A 62 -15.67 7.90 -18.95
CA LYS A 62 -14.62 8.17 -19.96
C LYS A 62 -14.04 9.56 -19.75
N HIS A 63 -12.72 9.64 -19.68
CA HIS A 63 -12.00 10.86 -19.29
C HIS A 63 -10.74 11.07 -20.12
N THR A 64 -10.13 12.25 -19.96
CA THR A 64 -8.80 12.54 -20.49
C THR A 64 -7.97 13.30 -19.47
N VAL A 65 -6.67 13.00 -19.39
CA VAL A 65 -5.69 13.71 -18.54
C VAL A 65 -4.46 14.09 -19.37
N THR A 66 -3.74 15.14 -18.99
CA THR A 66 -2.46 15.49 -19.62
C THR A 66 -1.31 15.19 -18.67
N ILE A 67 -0.40 14.30 -19.07
CA ILE A 67 0.78 13.88 -18.29
C ILE A 67 2.01 14.04 -19.17
N GLY A 68 3.03 14.77 -18.68
CA GLY A 68 4.25 15.03 -19.47
C GLY A 68 3.99 15.65 -20.85
N GLY A 69 2.96 16.50 -20.97
CA GLY A 69 2.54 17.12 -22.22
C GLY A 69 1.77 16.20 -23.19
N LYS A 70 1.52 14.95 -22.82
CA LYS A 70 0.74 14.00 -23.62
C LYS A 70 -0.68 13.88 -23.08
N LYS A 71 -1.67 14.04 -23.96
CA LYS A 71 -3.07 13.76 -23.66
C LYS A 71 -3.30 12.25 -23.66
N ILE A 72 -3.85 11.73 -22.57
CA ILE A 72 -4.15 10.31 -22.36
C ILE A 72 -5.66 10.18 -22.16
N SER A 73 -6.32 9.44 -23.04
CA SER A 73 -7.70 9.01 -22.85
C SER A 73 -7.72 7.78 -21.94
N TYR A 74 -8.64 7.76 -20.97
CA TYR A 74 -8.74 6.67 -20.03
C TYR A 74 -10.18 6.39 -19.62
N THR A 75 -10.41 5.15 -19.20
CA THR A 75 -11.65 4.70 -18.57
C THR A 75 -11.45 4.63 -17.07
N ALA A 76 -12.38 5.20 -16.30
CA ALA A 76 -12.46 5.00 -14.87
C ALA A 76 -13.61 4.05 -14.54
N THR A 77 -13.34 3.04 -13.73
CA THR A 77 -14.32 2.03 -13.28
C THR A 77 -14.37 2.05 -11.76
N ALA A 78 -15.53 2.37 -11.18
CA ALA A 78 -15.75 2.30 -9.74
C ALA A 78 -16.85 1.28 -9.46
N GLY A 79 -16.58 0.25 -8.67
CA GLY A 79 -17.54 -0.83 -8.44
C GLY A 79 -16.97 -1.99 -7.66
N HIS A 80 -17.58 -3.16 -7.83
CA HIS A 80 -17.25 -4.34 -7.02
C HIS A 80 -16.78 -5.52 -7.83
N LEU A 81 -15.89 -6.31 -7.22
CA LEU A 81 -15.64 -7.71 -7.59
C LEU A 81 -16.01 -8.61 -6.43
N VAL A 82 -16.50 -9.80 -6.76
CA VAL A 82 -16.79 -10.83 -5.77
C VAL A 82 -15.65 -11.84 -5.77
N THR A 83 -14.95 -11.94 -4.65
CA THR A 83 -13.95 -12.98 -4.41
C THR A 83 -14.63 -14.28 -4.07
N VAL A 84 -13.92 -15.39 -4.27
CA VAL A 84 -14.41 -16.72 -3.94
C VAL A 84 -13.50 -17.40 -2.93
N ASP A 85 -14.06 -18.33 -2.17
CA ASP A 85 -13.28 -19.28 -1.38
C ASP A 85 -12.49 -20.21 -2.34
N PRO A 86 -11.17 -20.37 -2.18
CA PRO A 86 -10.34 -21.13 -3.12
C PRO A 86 -10.74 -22.61 -3.24
N SER A 87 -11.30 -23.20 -2.18
CA SER A 87 -11.58 -24.64 -2.13
C SER A 87 -13.00 -24.96 -2.61
N SER A 88 -13.99 -24.22 -2.11
CA SER A 88 -15.41 -24.45 -2.39
C SER A 88 -15.93 -23.66 -3.58
N SER A 89 -15.17 -22.69 -4.08
CA SER A 89 -15.56 -21.74 -5.13
C SER A 89 -16.81 -20.90 -4.81
N GLN A 90 -17.27 -20.91 -3.56
CA GLN A 90 -18.40 -20.09 -3.13
C GLN A 90 -17.99 -18.63 -2.96
N PRO A 91 -18.87 -17.66 -3.23
CA PRO A 91 -18.63 -16.24 -2.93
C PRO A 91 -18.18 -16.03 -1.48
N SER A 92 -17.11 -15.24 -1.29
CA SER A 92 -16.50 -15.04 0.02
C SER A 92 -16.54 -13.58 0.49
N ALA A 93 -16.23 -12.62 -0.39
CA ALA A 93 -16.32 -11.20 -0.10
C ALA A 93 -16.69 -10.40 -1.35
N LYS A 94 -17.39 -9.29 -1.15
CA LYS A 94 -17.70 -8.30 -2.17
C LYS A 94 -16.81 -7.08 -1.91
N MET A 95 -15.83 -6.86 -2.77
CA MET A 95 -14.78 -5.87 -2.56
C MET A 95 -14.90 -4.72 -3.55
N PHE A 96 -14.98 -3.51 -3.00
CA PHE A 96 -15.03 -2.27 -3.76
C PHE A 96 -13.65 -1.84 -4.25
N TYR A 97 -13.58 -1.35 -5.48
CA TYR A 97 -12.37 -0.82 -6.07
C TYR A 97 -12.67 0.35 -7.00
N VAL A 98 -11.63 1.14 -7.26
CA VAL A 98 -11.61 2.12 -8.35
C VAL A 98 -10.43 1.81 -9.24
N ALA A 99 -10.65 1.67 -10.54
CA ALA A 99 -9.61 1.44 -11.52
C ALA A 99 -9.55 2.56 -12.56
N PHE A 100 -8.35 2.87 -13.03
CA PHE A 100 -8.09 3.78 -14.14
C PHE A 100 -7.25 3.06 -15.18
N THR A 101 -7.82 2.86 -16.38
CA THR A 101 -7.16 2.13 -17.47
C THR A 101 -7.00 3.04 -18.66
N GLN A 102 -5.79 3.14 -19.20
CA GLN A 102 -5.57 3.86 -20.44
C GLN A 102 -6.24 3.13 -21.61
N ASP A 103 -6.95 3.87 -22.45
CA ASP A 103 -7.67 3.31 -23.59
C ASP A 103 -6.69 2.86 -24.71
N ASP A 104 -7.09 1.88 -25.52
CA ASP A 104 -6.39 1.40 -26.71
C ASP A 104 -4.95 0.87 -26.48
N GLN A 105 -4.69 0.25 -25.32
CA GLN A 105 -3.38 -0.34 -24.99
C GLN A 105 -3.35 -1.86 -25.19
N LYS A 106 -2.17 -2.40 -25.50
CA LYS A 106 -1.92 -3.84 -25.57
C LYS A 106 -1.58 -4.39 -24.18
N GLU A 107 -2.31 -5.43 -23.78
CA GLU A 107 -2.26 -6.02 -22.43
C GLU A 107 -0.86 -6.51 -22.03
N GLU A 108 -0.14 -7.16 -22.95
CA GLU A 108 1.17 -7.78 -22.66
C GLU A 108 2.27 -6.75 -22.41
N THR A 109 2.05 -5.51 -22.85
CA THR A 109 3.01 -4.41 -22.71
C THR A 109 2.60 -3.37 -21.70
N ARG A 110 1.37 -3.48 -21.15
CA ARG A 110 0.79 -2.47 -20.27
C ARG A 110 0.83 -2.96 -18.82
N PRO A 111 1.69 -2.37 -17.97
CA PRO A 111 1.69 -2.63 -16.53
C PRO A 111 0.33 -2.45 -15.87
N LEU A 112 0.14 -3.19 -14.79
CA LEU A 112 -0.98 -3.09 -13.87
C LEU A 112 -0.45 -2.94 -12.44
N THR A 113 -0.84 -1.88 -11.75
CA THR A 113 -0.44 -1.62 -10.37
C THR A 113 -1.65 -1.66 -9.45
N PHE A 114 -1.56 -2.49 -8.41
CA PHE A 114 -2.56 -2.58 -7.35
C PHE A 114 -2.14 -1.75 -6.14
N PHE A 115 -2.99 -0.81 -5.73
CA PHE A 115 -2.77 0.14 -4.64
C PHE A 115 -3.70 -0.18 -3.48
N TYR A 116 -3.16 -0.07 -2.26
CA TYR A 116 -3.94 -0.14 -1.04
C TYR A 116 -3.23 0.60 0.09
N ASN A 117 -4.01 1.27 0.94
CA ASN A 117 -3.50 1.80 2.20
C ASN A 117 -3.37 0.68 3.24
N GLY A 118 -2.74 1.03 4.35
CA GLY A 118 -2.59 0.15 5.50
C GLY A 118 -3.75 0.26 6.50
N GLY A 119 -3.45 0.80 7.67
CA GLY A 119 -4.20 0.53 8.90
C GLY A 119 -3.47 -0.55 9.72
N PRO A 120 -4.03 -1.74 10.00
CA PRO A 120 -5.15 -2.36 9.29
C PRO A 120 -6.49 -1.62 9.49
N GLY A 121 -7.35 -1.72 8.48
CA GLY A 121 -8.68 -1.07 8.49
C GLY A 121 -8.78 0.22 7.67
N SER A 122 -7.78 0.61 6.87
CA SER A 122 -7.92 1.75 5.96
C SER A 122 -8.43 1.33 4.58
N SER A 123 -9.38 2.10 4.06
CA SER A 123 -9.72 2.13 2.64
C SER A 123 -8.56 2.69 1.81
N SER A 124 -8.59 2.51 0.48
CA SER A 124 -7.56 3.04 -0.43
C SER A 124 -7.67 4.55 -0.72
N VAL A 125 -8.52 5.28 0.03
CA VAL A 125 -8.86 6.68 -0.25
C VAL A 125 -7.65 7.61 -0.24
N PHE A 126 -6.68 7.40 0.66
CA PHE A 126 -5.53 8.30 0.78
C PHE A 126 -4.60 8.15 -0.41
N VAL A 127 -4.21 6.91 -0.77
CA VAL A 127 -3.39 6.71 -1.98
C VAL A 127 -4.17 7.09 -3.24
N LEU A 128 -5.49 6.88 -3.31
CA LEU A 128 -6.26 7.25 -4.49
C LEU A 128 -6.29 8.76 -4.70
N LEU A 129 -6.67 9.54 -3.68
CA LEU A 129 -6.86 10.97 -3.82
C LEU A 129 -5.57 11.78 -3.67
N GLY A 130 -4.56 11.25 -2.97
CA GLY A 130 -3.31 11.96 -2.69
C GLY A 130 -2.16 11.63 -3.64
N SER A 131 -2.08 10.40 -4.17
CA SER A 131 -0.88 9.91 -4.86
C SER A 131 -0.92 10.06 -6.39
N PHE A 132 -1.25 9.00 -7.11
CA PHE A 132 -0.94 8.82 -8.53
C PHE A 132 -2.17 8.57 -9.41
N ALA A 133 -3.38 8.63 -8.87
CA ALA A 133 -4.59 8.63 -9.68
C ALA A 133 -4.62 9.85 -10.63
N PRO A 134 -5.43 9.83 -11.71
CA PRO A 134 -5.44 10.92 -12.70
C PRO A 134 -5.90 12.28 -12.15
N ARG A 135 -6.67 12.25 -11.06
CA ARG A 135 -7.13 13.41 -10.31
C ARG A 135 -6.61 13.30 -8.88
N ARG A 136 -6.26 14.43 -8.27
CA ARG A 136 -5.84 14.49 -6.87
C ARG A 136 -6.42 15.69 -6.12
N ILE A 137 -6.45 15.59 -4.80
CA ILE A 137 -6.83 16.72 -3.94
C ILE A 137 -5.73 17.79 -3.91
N LYS A 138 -6.15 19.03 -3.65
CA LYS A 138 -5.27 20.10 -3.16
C LYS A 138 -5.27 20.13 -1.64
N THR A 139 -4.08 20.17 -1.05
CA THR A 139 -3.89 20.34 0.40
C THR A 139 -3.03 21.56 0.67
N SER A 140 -3.04 22.03 1.92
CA SER A 140 -2.15 23.10 2.38
C SER A 140 -0.87 22.56 3.03
N MET A 141 -0.59 21.26 2.88
CA MET A 141 0.53 20.58 3.56
C MET A 141 1.87 21.31 3.33
N PRO A 142 2.69 21.50 4.38
CA PRO A 142 2.54 20.98 5.76
C PRO A 142 1.64 21.82 6.69
N GLY A 143 0.82 22.73 6.18
CA GLY A 143 -0.19 23.46 6.92
C GLY A 143 -1.56 22.78 6.95
N PHE A 144 -2.42 23.22 7.88
CA PHE A 144 -3.83 22.80 7.96
C PHE A 144 -4.58 23.21 6.68
N THR A 145 -5.25 22.27 6.03
CA THR A 145 -6.13 22.57 4.89
C THR A 145 -7.42 23.19 5.40
N PRO A 146 -7.71 24.48 5.12
CA PRO A 146 -8.90 25.15 5.66
C PRO A 146 -10.20 24.48 5.23
N PRO A 147 -11.32 24.67 5.95
CA PRO A 147 -12.61 24.13 5.58
C PRO A 147 -13.05 24.52 4.16
N ALA A 148 -14.01 23.76 3.61
CA ALA A 148 -14.56 23.91 2.27
C ALA A 148 -14.85 25.38 1.85
N PRO A 149 -14.76 25.71 0.54
CA PRO A 149 -14.74 24.80 -0.61
C PRO A 149 -13.37 24.18 -0.93
N TYR A 150 -13.33 22.86 -1.06
CA TYR A 150 -12.15 22.10 -1.49
C TYR A 150 -12.08 21.95 -3.02
N GLN A 151 -10.94 21.50 -3.53
CA GLN A 151 -10.72 21.33 -4.97
C GLN A 151 -10.00 20.01 -5.30
N MET A 152 -10.42 19.39 -6.41
CA MET A 152 -9.70 18.34 -7.12
C MET A 152 -9.04 18.92 -8.37
N GLU A 153 -7.79 18.57 -8.64
CA GLU A 153 -7.07 18.98 -9.85
C GLU A 153 -6.58 17.79 -10.66
N ASP A 154 -6.21 18.05 -11.92
CA ASP A 154 -5.47 17.07 -12.73
C ASP A 154 -4.13 16.79 -12.08
N ASN A 155 -3.74 15.51 -12.07
CA ASN A 155 -2.50 15.09 -11.46
C ASN A 155 -1.39 14.96 -12.53
N PRO A 156 -0.49 15.96 -12.65
CA PRO A 156 0.62 15.86 -13.60
C PRO A 156 1.61 14.74 -13.24
N ASP A 157 1.57 14.27 -11.98
CA ASP A 157 2.39 13.18 -11.48
C ASP A 157 1.66 11.82 -11.53
N SER A 158 0.50 11.72 -12.20
CA SER A 158 -0.25 10.46 -12.25
C SER A 158 0.59 9.32 -12.85
N LEU A 159 0.41 8.09 -12.35
CA LEU A 159 1.06 6.87 -12.87
C LEU A 159 0.43 6.33 -14.15
N LEU A 160 -0.66 6.95 -14.63
CA LEU A 160 -1.43 6.45 -15.77
C LEU A 160 -0.67 6.46 -17.09
N ASP A 161 0.38 7.27 -17.26
CA ASP A 161 1.26 7.18 -18.44
C ASP A 161 2.19 5.94 -18.41
N LYS A 162 2.30 5.25 -17.27
CA LYS A 162 3.17 4.07 -17.08
C LYS A 162 2.41 2.78 -16.80
N SER A 163 1.28 2.84 -16.09
CA SER A 163 0.56 1.67 -15.60
C SER A 163 -0.93 1.95 -15.50
N ASP A 164 -1.76 0.92 -15.67
CA ASP A 164 -3.14 0.97 -15.23
C ASP A 164 -3.20 0.82 -13.71
N LEU A 165 -4.11 1.55 -13.08
CA LEU A 165 -4.09 1.75 -11.63
C LEU A 165 -5.36 1.14 -11.03
N VAL A 166 -5.22 0.28 -10.01
CA VAL A 166 -6.35 -0.38 -9.35
C VAL A 166 -6.24 -0.17 -7.85
N PHE A 167 -7.18 0.58 -7.28
CA PHE A 167 -7.23 0.95 -5.87
C PHE A 167 -8.21 0.03 -5.14
N ILE A 168 -7.70 -0.84 -4.27
CA ILE A 168 -8.46 -1.92 -3.61
C ILE A 168 -8.86 -1.49 -2.22
N ASN A 169 -10.13 -1.68 -1.84
CA ASN A 169 -10.62 -1.46 -0.49
C ASN A 169 -10.76 -2.82 0.21
N PRO A 170 -9.95 -3.14 1.24
CA PRO A 170 -10.05 -4.38 2.00
C PRO A 170 -11.43 -4.60 2.64
N VAL A 171 -11.75 -5.84 2.99
CA VAL A 171 -13.04 -6.21 3.60
C VAL A 171 -13.28 -5.45 4.91
N GLY A 172 -14.46 -4.82 5.04
CA GLY A 172 -14.81 -3.96 6.17
C GLY A 172 -14.40 -2.49 6.00
N THR A 173 -13.84 -2.10 4.84
CA THR A 173 -13.48 -0.71 4.52
C THR A 173 -14.18 -0.25 3.23
N GLY A 174 -14.31 1.06 3.05
CA GLY A 174 -15.00 1.66 1.93
C GLY A 174 -16.43 1.14 1.76
N TYR A 175 -16.67 0.45 0.65
CA TYR A 175 -17.91 -0.28 0.36
C TYR A 175 -17.66 -1.79 0.19
N SER A 176 -16.70 -2.33 0.94
CA SER A 176 -16.33 -3.74 0.91
C SER A 176 -16.87 -4.48 2.14
N ALA A 177 -17.45 -5.65 1.94
CA ALA A 177 -17.92 -6.51 3.03
C ALA A 177 -17.78 -8.00 2.70
N ALA A 178 -17.77 -8.83 3.74
CA ALA A 178 -17.88 -10.27 3.60
C ALA A 178 -19.23 -10.66 2.97
N VAL A 179 -19.26 -11.80 2.27
CA VAL A 179 -20.49 -12.41 1.77
C VAL A 179 -20.93 -13.53 2.72
N ALA A 180 -22.19 -13.49 3.15
CA ALA A 180 -22.77 -14.48 4.05
C ALA A 180 -22.61 -15.92 3.47
N PRO A 181 -22.27 -16.92 4.30
CA PRO A 181 -22.26 -16.90 5.77
C PRO A 181 -20.97 -16.38 6.41
N ARG A 182 -19.99 -15.91 5.61
CA ARG A 182 -18.77 -15.29 6.14
C ARG A 182 -19.11 -13.93 6.74
N LYS A 183 -18.28 -13.49 7.68
CA LYS A 183 -18.38 -12.19 8.36
C LYS A 183 -17.13 -11.36 8.11
N ASN A 184 -17.22 -10.05 8.25
CA ASN A 184 -16.06 -9.16 8.07
C ASN A 184 -14.83 -9.62 8.88
N ARG A 185 -15.01 -10.02 10.15
CA ARG A 185 -13.93 -10.53 11.02
C ARG A 185 -13.19 -11.75 10.46
N ASP A 186 -13.83 -12.53 9.59
CA ASP A 186 -13.21 -13.71 8.98
C ASP A 186 -12.12 -13.33 7.97
N PHE A 187 -12.01 -12.04 7.64
CA PHE A 187 -11.01 -11.44 6.75
C PHE A 187 -10.06 -10.50 7.48
N TRP A 188 -10.16 -10.37 8.81
CA TRP A 188 -9.40 -9.42 9.62
C TRP A 188 -8.22 -10.10 10.31
N GLY A 189 -7.15 -10.27 9.56
CA GLY A 189 -5.87 -10.78 10.04
C GLY A 189 -4.85 -10.80 8.93
N VAL A 190 -3.58 -10.99 9.26
CA VAL A 190 -2.46 -10.90 8.31
C VAL A 190 -2.65 -11.84 7.12
N ASP A 191 -2.93 -13.11 7.40
CA ASP A 191 -3.12 -14.13 6.37
C ASP A 191 -4.47 -13.98 5.66
N GLN A 192 -5.54 -13.75 6.42
CA GLN A 192 -6.92 -13.66 5.93
C GLN A 192 -7.09 -12.48 4.96
N ASP A 193 -6.49 -11.34 5.28
CA ASP A 193 -6.48 -10.13 4.45
C ASP A 193 -5.68 -10.35 3.16
N ALA A 194 -4.45 -10.88 3.27
CA ALA A 194 -3.62 -11.18 2.10
C ALA A 194 -4.29 -12.19 1.16
N ASP A 195 -4.94 -13.24 1.70
CA ASP A 195 -5.67 -14.21 0.89
C ASP A 195 -6.89 -13.60 0.19
N SER A 196 -7.62 -12.70 0.85
CA SER A 196 -8.75 -11.99 0.22
C SER A 196 -8.30 -11.10 -0.95
N ILE A 197 -7.21 -10.36 -0.77
CA ILE A 197 -6.65 -9.48 -1.81
C ILE A 197 -6.03 -10.30 -2.95
N LYS A 198 -5.41 -11.44 -2.64
CA LYS A 198 -4.98 -12.41 -3.66
C LYS A 198 -6.14 -12.85 -4.55
N GLN A 199 -7.28 -13.24 -3.95
CA GLN A 199 -8.46 -13.63 -4.72
C GLN A 199 -9.02 -12.46 -5.53
N PHE A 200 -9.03 -11.25 -4.97
CA PHE A 200 -9.42 -10.05 -5.71
C PHE A 200 -8.53 -9.84 -6.94
N ILE A 201 -7.21 -9.90 -6.79
CA ILE A 201 -6.26 -9.72 -7.89
C ILE A 201 -6.51 -10.77 -8.97
N LYS A 202 -6.61 -12.06 -8.63
CA LYS A 202 -6.90 -13.13 -9.61
C LYS A 202 -8.24 -12.92 -10.33
N ARG A 203 -9.28 -12.47 -9.60
CA ARG A 203 -10.59 -12.13 -10.19
C ARG A 203 -10.47 -10.93 -11.14
N PHE A 204 -9.74 -9.89 -10.75
CA PHE A 204 -9.50 -8.71 -11.59
C PHE A 204 -8.75 -9.08 -12.87
N LEU A 205 -7.68 -9.89 -12.77
CA LEU A 205 -6.91 -10.37 -13.91
C LEU A 205 -7.79 -11.17 -14.88
N THR A 206 -8.64 -12.07 -14.38
CA THR A 206 -9.57 -12.84 -15.22
C THR A 206 -10.62 -11.97 -15.88
N LYS A 207 -11.29 -11.09 -15.13
CA LYS A 207 -12.39 -10.27 -15.65
C LYS A 207 -11.92 -9.29 -16.74
N ASN A 208 -10.68 -8.83 -16.65
CA ASN A 208 -10.12 -7.83 -17.54
C ASN A 208 -9.08 -8.39 -18.52
N ASN A 209 -8.91 -9.72 -18.60
CA ASN A 209 -7.91 -10.40 -19.44
C ASN A 209 -6.45 -9.97 -19.20
N ARG A 210 -6.09 -9.58 -17.97
CA ARG A 210 -4.77 -8.99 -17.66
C ARG A 210 -3.72 -9.98 -17.14
N TRP A 211 -3.96 -11.28 -17.28
CA TRP A 211 -3.07 -12.32 -16.74
C TRP A 211 -1.61 -12.20 -17.22
N ASN A 212 -1.39 -11.78 -18.47
CA ASN A 212 -0.05 -11.64 -19.05
C ASN A 212 0.55 -10.23 -18.94
N SER A 213 -0.10 -9.30 -18.24
CA SER A 213 0.45 -7.97 -17.99
C SER A 213 1.58 -8.03 -16.94
N PRO A 214 2.57 -7.11 -17.01
CA PRO A 214 3.47 -6.86 -15.89
C PRO A 214 2.68 -6.37 -14.66
N LYS A 215 2.98 -6.90 -13.47
CA LYS A 215 2.18 -6.66 -12.25
C LYS A 215 3.00 -6.04 -11.15
N PHE A 216 2.41 -5.05 -10.48
CA PHE A 216 3.04 -4.33 -9.38
C PHE A 216 2.09 -4.21 -8.19
N LEU A 217 2.68 -4.24 -7.01
CA LEU A 217 2.00 -3.87 -5.76
C LEU A 217 2.51 -2.52 -5.28
N PHE A 218 1.61 -1.70 -4.72
CA PHE A 218 1.92 -0.47 -4.01
C PHE A 218 1.16 -0.47 -2.69
N GLY A 219 1.87 -0.72 -1.60
CA GLY A 219 1.34 -0.68 -0.25
C GLY A 219 1.90 0.50 0.54
N GLU A 220 1.03 1.17 1.30
CA GLU A 220 1.42 2.20 2.27
C GLU A 220 1.18 1.71 3.71
N SER A 221 2.07 2.04 4.65
CA SER A 221 1.89 1.74 6.09
C SER A 221 1.79 0.23 6.36
N TYR A 222 0.82 -0.27 7.13
CA TYR A 222 0.55 -1.72 7.21
C TYR A 222 0.37 -2.41 5.83
N GLY A 223 0.01 -1.64 4.79
CA GLY A 223 0.02 -2.12 3.40
C GLY A 223 1.38 -2.65 2.96
N THR A 224 2.49 -2.21 3.58
CA THR A 224 3.82 -2.77 3.33
C THR A 224 3.95 -4.19 3.87
N ALA A 225 3.51 -4.44 5.11
CA ALA A 225 3.50 -5.78 5.70
C ALA A 225 2.63 -6.74 4.88
N ARG A 226 1.40 -6.29 4.54
CA ARG A 226 0.52 -6.98 3.60
C ARG A 226 1.20 -7.29 2.28
N SER A 227 1.92 -6.33 1.69
CA SER A 227 2.56 -6.53 0.38
C SER A 227 3.61 -7.63 0.39
N CYS A 228 4.35 -7.80 1.49
CA CYS A 228 5.33 -8.86 1.64
C CYS A 228 4.65 -10.25 1.62
N VAL A 229 3.63 -10.44 2.46
CA VAL A 229 2.87 -11.69 2.56
C VAL A 229 2.12 -11.98 1.24
N LEU A 230 1.44 -10.97 0.71
CA LEU A 230 0.67 -11.07 -0.54
C LEU A 230 1.56 -11.42 -1.73
N ALA A 231 2.77 -10.85 -1.83
CA ALA A 231 3.69 -11.15 -2.90
C ALA A 231 4.09 -12.63 -2.90
N TYR A 232 4.39 -13.20 -1.73
CA TYR A 232 4.69 -14.62 -1.59
C TYR A 232 3.46 -15.49 -1.94
N LYS A 233 2.28 -15.19 -1.38
CA LYS A 233 1.06 -15.95 -1.66
C LYS A 233 0.61 -15.89 -3.12
N LEU A 234 0.87 -14.77 -3.82
CA LEU A 234 0.60 -14.66 -5.26
C LEU A 234 1.55 -15.54 -6.08
N HIS A 235 2.84 -15.58 -5.71
CA HIS A 235 3.83 -16.46 -6.35
C HIS A 235 3.42 -17.93 -6.23
N GLU A 236 2.99 -18.38 -5.04
CA GLU A 236 2.48 -19.74 -4.82
C GLU A 236 1.26 -20.09 -5.69
N ASP A 237 0.44 -19.09 -6.01
CA ASP A 237 -0.73 -19.21 -6.89
C ASP A 237 -0.38 -19.03 -8.39
N GLY A 238 0.91 -18.92 -8.74
CA GLY A 238 1.40 -18.75 -10.12
C GLY A 238 1.23 -17.34 -10.69
N VAL A 239 1.05 -16.33 -9.83
CA VAL A 239 0.96 -14.91 -10.22
C VAL A 239 2.25 -14.21 -9.82
N ASP A 240 3.24 -14.25 -10.72
CA ASP A 240 4.50 -13.54 -10.50
C ASP A 240 4.34 -12.02 -10.62
N LEU A 241 5.05 -11.31 -9.75
CA LEU A 241 5.14 -9.85 -9.70
C LEU A 241 6.43 -9.36 -10.34
N ASN A 242 6.37 -8.19 -10.97
CA ASN A 242 7.54 -7.49 -11.51
C ASN A 242 8.15 -6.54 -10.48
N GLY A 243 7.31 -5.96 -9.62
CA GLY A 243 7.83 -5.15 -8.52
C GLY A 243 6.84 -4.87 -7.39
N VAL A 244 7.39 -4.49 -6.24
CA VAL A 244 6.67 -4.13 -5.03
C VAL A 244 7.17 -2.78 -4.54
N THR A 245 6.26 -1.85 -4.29
CA THR A 245 6.55 -0.60 -3.59
C THR A 245 6.03 -0.67 -2.16
N LEU A 246 6.93 -0.37 -1.21
CA LEU A 246 6.65 -0.28 0.21
C LEU A 246 6.82 1.19 0.62
N GLN A 247 5.72 1.93 0.76
CA GLN A 247 5.77 3.33 1.23
C GLN A 247 5.53 3.36 2.74
N SER A 248 6.46 3.98 3.48
CA SER A 248 6.34 4.16 4.94
C SER A 248 6.11 2.84 5.67
N SER A 249 7.16 2.01 5.68
CA SER A 249 7.03 0.60 6.03
C SER A 249 7.13 0.31 7.52
N ILE A 250 6.31 -0.64 7.96
CA ILE A 250 6.53 -1.42 9.18
C ILE A 250 6.56 -2.90 8.78
N LEU A 251 7.68 -3.58 9.03
CA LEU A 251 7.90 -4.97 8.60
C LEU A 251 8.27 -5.90 9.78
N ASP A 252 8.78 -5.34 10.86
CA ASP A 252 9.03 -6.04 12.12
C ASP A 252 8.35 -5.31 13.29
N TYR A 253 7.22 -5.83 13.74
CA TYR A 253 6.45 -5.21 14.84
C TYR A 253 7.16 -5.34 16.20
N THR A 254 8.21 -6.16 16.34
CA THR A 254 9.06 -6.15 17.54
C THR A 254 9.80 -4.82 17.70
N GLN A 255 10.01 -4.11 16.59
CA GLN A 255 10.77 -2.86 16.54
C GLN A 255 9.88 -1.62 16.56
N ALA A 256 8.57 -1.79 16.74
CA ALA A 256 7.64 -0.67 16.91
C ALA A 256 8.04 0.15 18.14
N GLY A 257 8.26 1.45 17.94
CA GLY A 257 8.72 2.35 19.00
C GLY A 257 10.20 2.17 19.38
N ASN A 258 11.04 1.54 18.54
CA ASN A 258 12.47 1.45 18.80
C ASN A 258 13.13 2.85 18.76
N PRO A 259 13.69 3.36 19.88
CA PRO A 259 14.30 4.68 19.92
C PRO A 259 15.48 4.84 18.95
N VAL A 260 16.23 3.76 18.67
CA VAL A 260 17.35 3.79 17.72
C VAL A 260 16.87 4.11 16.30
N GLY A 261 15.79 3.46 15.87
CA GLY A 261 15.18 3.69 14.57
C GLY A 261 14.48 5.04 14.45
N ALA A 262 13.92 5.54 15.56
CA ALA A 262 13.20 6.82 15.59
C ALA A 262 14.11 8.06 15.67
N LEU A 263 15.33 7.93 16.19
CA LEU A 263 16.20 9.09 16.45
C LEU A 263 16.52 9.93 15.19
N PRO A 264 16.83 9.34 14.02
CA PRO A 264 17.05 10.13 12.80
C PRO A 264 15.83 10.94 12.36
N THR A 265 14.61 10.42 12.51
CA THR A 265 13.36 11.18 12.28
C THR A 265 13.22 12.32 13.29
N ALA A 266 13.43 12.06 14.58
CA ALA A 266 13.38 13.10 15.62
C ALA A 266 14.36 14.25 15.33
N ALA A 267 15.57 13.92 14.86
CA ALA A 267 16.56 14.91 14.46
C ALA A 267 16.14 15.67 13.19
N ALA A 268 15.49 15.02 12.22
CA ALA A 268 14.92 15.69 11.05
C ALA A 268 13.84 16.71 11.46
N ASP A 269 12.94 16.34 12.37
CA ASP A 269 11.91 17.24 12.90
C ASP A 269 12.54 18.45 13.60
N ALA A 270 13.53 18.22 14.48
CA ALA A 270 14.26 19.29 15.13
C ALA A 270 15.05 20.18 14.13
N TRP A 271 15.57 19.59 13.05
CA TRP A 271 16.21 20.31 11.96
C TRP A 271 15.23 21.23 11.21
N TYR A 272 14.03 20.74 10.91
CA TYR A 272 12.98 21.51 10.22
C TYR A 272 12.51 22.69 11.07
N HIS A 273 12.27 22.45 12.35
CA HIS A 273 11.78 23.46 13.31
C HIS A 273 12.88 24.39 13.86
N LYS A 274 14.13 24.24 13.40
CA LYS A 274 15.29 25.02 13.85
C LYS A 274 15.51 24.91 15.38
N LYS A 275 15.35 23.69 15.90
CA LYS A 275 15.46 23.34 17.32
C LYS A 275 16.73 22.55 17.67
N LEU A 276 17.56 22.19 16.70
CA LEU A 276 18.86 21.57 16.99
C LEU A 276 19.68 22.43 17.97
N GLY A 277 20.39 21.77 18.88
CA GLY A 277 21.42 22.39 19.71
C GLY A 277 22.75 22.64 18.98
N ILE A 278 22.81 22.33 17.68
CA ILE A 278 23.99 22.49 16.82
C ILE A 278 23.94 23.85 16.10
N ALA A 279 25.04 24.62 16.20
CA ALA A 279 25.20 25.89 15.49
C ALA A 279 26.53 25.93 14.70
N PRO A 280 26.53 26.26 13.40
CA PRO A 280 25.35 26.53 12.56
C PRO A 280 24.54 25.25 12.27
N ARG A 281 23.23 25.42 11.98
CA ARG A 281 22.37 24.31 11.57
C ARG A 281 22.91 23.67 10.27
N PRO A 282 23.03 22.33 10.18
CA PRO A 282 23.45 21.66 8.95
C PRO A 282 22.61 22.07 7.73
N THR A 283 23.23 22.20 6.56
CA THR A 283 22.54 22.64 5.33
C THR A 283 21.96 21.49 4.51
N ASP A 284 22.52 20.29 4.64
CA ASP A 284 22.09 19.07 3.97
C ASP A 284 21.41 18.15 4.98
N LEU A 285 20.09 17.96 4.82
CA LEU A 285 19.31 17.09 5.70
C LEU A 285 19.72 15.62 5.56
N GLY A 286 20.00 15.15 4.35
CA GLY A 286 20.34 13.75 4.08
C GLY A 286 21.66 13.34 4.73
N GLN A 287 22.69 14.18 4.60
CA GLN A 287 23.97 13.95 5.29
C GLN A 287 23.82 14.02 6.81
N PHE A 288 23.02 14.96 7.30
CA PHE A 288 22.79 15.12 8.73
C PHE A 288 22.10 13.90 9.35
N VAL A 289 21.01 13.40 8.75
CA VAL A 289 20.30 12.24 9.33
C VAL A 289 21.09 10.94 9.20
N GLU A 290 22.00 10.82 8.22
CA GLU A 290 22.95 9.72 8.16
C GLU A 290 23.96 9.79 9.32
N GLU A 291 24.51 10.98 9.63
CA GLU A 291 25.36 11.18 10.82
C GLU A 291 24.62 10.78 12.11
N VAL A 292 23.35 11.17 12.24
CA VAL A 292 22.51 10.81 13.37
C VAL A 292 22.25 9.30 13.42
N ALA A 293 22.02 8.65 12.28
CA ALA A 293 21.86 7.19 12.19
C ALA A 293 23.13 6.44 12.64
N GLN A 294 24.32 6.95 12.31
CA GLN A 294 25.59 6.39 12.78
C GLN A 294 25.72 6.49 14.30
N PHE A 295 25.37 7.64 14.89
CA PHE A 295 25.31 7.81 16.33
C PHE A 295 24.26 6.91 16.99
N ALA A 296 23.08 6.79 16.36
CA ALA A 296 21.96 5.99 16.84
C ALA A 296 22.37 4.50 17.02
N ARG A 297 23.03 3.93 16.01
CA ARG A 297 23.42 2.51 15.98
C ARG A 297 24.69 2.18 16.80
N THR A 298 25.37 3.19 17.33
CA THR A 298 26.62 3.02 18.08
C THR A 298 26.50 3.57 19.51
N ASP A 299 26.86 4.83 19.73
CA ASP A 299 26.93 5.48 21.03
C ASP A 299 25.56 5.50 21.74
N TYR A 300 24.50 5.85 21.02
CA TYR A 300 23.16 5.93 21.60
C TYR A 300 22.62 4.55 22.01
N LEU A 301 22.72 3.55 21.13
CA LEU A 301 22.37 2.16 21.47
C LEU A 301 23.15 1.65 22.68
N ASN A 302 24.44 1.97 22.77
CA ASN A 302 25.27 1.60 23.93
C ASN A 302 24.83 2.32 25.21
N ALA A 303 24.42 3.58 25.13
CA ALA A 303 23.90 4.33 26.27
C ALA A 303 22.55 3.78 26.75
N LEU A 304 21.62 3.49 25.83
CA LEU A 304 20.33 2.86 26.15
C LEU A 304 20.54 1.55 26.93
N ARG A 305 21.48 0.71 26.51
CA ARG A 305 21.79 -0.58 27.16
C ARG A 305 22.40 -0.44 28.56
N LYS A 306 23.10 0.65 28.84
CA LYS A 306 23.80 0.88 30.12
C LYS A 306 23.01 1.74 31.11
N PHE A 307 21.90 2.34 30.66
CA PHE A 307 21.05 3.20 31.50
C PHE A 307 20.67 2.48 32.82
N PRO A 308 20.73 3.14 34.00
CA PRO A 308 20.90 4.59 34.22
C PRO A 308 22.34 5.11 34.14
N THR A 309 23.33 4.23 33.92
CA THR A 309 24.73 4.65 33.79
C THR A 309 25.00 5.05 32.35
N THR A 310 25.07 6.36 32.07
CA THR A 310 25.34 6.88 30.72
C THR A 310 26.49 7.89 30.72
N ASP A 311 27.13 8.06 29.57
CA ASP A 311 28.17 9.07 29.38
C ASP A 311 27.52 10.43 29.11
N ASN A 312 27.94 11.46 29.85
CA ASN A 312 27.48 12.84 29.67
C ASN A 312 27.68 13.33 28.23
N ALA A 313 28.73 12.88 27.53
CA ALA A 313 28.97 13.24 26.14
C ALA A 313 27.88 12.69 25.19
N VAL A 314 27.38 11.47 25.45
CA VAL A 314 26.29 10.88 24.65
C VAL A 314 24.98 11.60 24.91
N VAL A 315 24.70 11.97 26.17
CA VAL A 315 23.50 12.75 26.53
C VAL A 315 23.55 14.16 25.93
N GLU A 316 24.72 14.82 25.93
CA GLU A 316 24.93 16.08 25.22
C GLU A 316 24.62 15.93 23.74
N LYS A 317 25.21 14.92 23.08
CA LYS A 317 25.02 14.72 21.65
C LYS A 317 23.56 14.43 21.28
N LEU A 318 22.87 13.64 22.11
CA LEU A 318 21.43 13.40 21.95
C LEU A 318 20.62 14.70 22.12
N SER A 319 20.99 15.56 23.09
CA SER A 319 20.38 16.87 23.28
C SER A 319 20.61 17.80 22.08
N GLU A 320 21.83 17.82 21.53
CA GLU A 320 22.18 18.58 20.33
C GLU A 320 21.34 18.16 19.11
N TYR A 321 21.16 16.85 18.90
CA TYR A 321 20.41 16.33 17.75
C TYR A 321 18.89 16.47 17.88
N THR A 322 18.35 16.42 19.10
CA THR A 322 16.89 16.43 19.31
C THR A 322 16.35 17.79 19.71
N GLY A 323 17.19 18.69 20.22
CA GLY A 323 16.75 19.96 20.82
C GLY A 323 16.09 19.80 22.20
N ILE A 324 16.07 18.58 22.76
CA ILE A 324 15.51 18.31 24.08
C ILE A 324 16.61 18.45 25.13
N ASP A 325 16.31 19.11 26.25
CA ASP A 325 17.31 19.31 27.31
C ASP A 325 17.71 17.98 27.98
N LYS A 326 18.95 17.93 28.47
CA LYS A 326 19.52 16.72 29.07
C LYS A 326 18.73 16.18 30.26
N ALA A 327 18.17 17.05 31.10
CA ALA A 327 17.43 16.63 32.27
C ALA A 327 16.14 15.91 31.85
N THR A 328 15.46 16.43 30.83
CA THR A 328 14.31 15.79 30.20
C THR A 328 14.68 14.45 29.56
N LEU A 329 15.77 14.39 28.78
CA LEU A 329 16.25 13.15 28.17
C LEU A 329 16.57 12.08 29.23
N LEU A 330 17.23 12.45 30.33
CA LEU A 330 17.50 11.53 31.44
C LEU A 330 16.21 11.06 32.13
N ALA A 331 15.22 11.94 32.28
CA ALA A 331 13.91 11.58 32.84
C ALA A 331 13.15 10.60 31.94
N TRP A 332 13.37 10.62 30.63
CA TRP A 332 12.83 9.65 29.67
C TRP A 332 13.64 8.36 29.58
N SER A 333 14.64 8.16 30.43
CA SER A 333 15.60 7.05 30.30
C SER A 333 16.29 7.00 28.94
N LEU A 334 16.48 8.18 28.34
CA LEU A 334 16.97 8.42 26.98
C LEU A 334 16.04 7.92 25.86
N ASP A 335 14.84 7.42 26.16
CA ASP A 335 13.89 6.91 25.17
C ASP A 335 13.12 8.06 24.49
N ILE A 336 13.60 8.46 23.31
CA ILE A 336 12.97 9.51 22.49
C ILE A 336 11.67 9.06 21.83
N ALA A 337 11.46 7.75 21.72
CA ALA A 337 10.25 7.16 21.13
C ALA A 337 9.20 6.84 22.20
N GLY A 338 9.50 7.14 23.47
CA GLY A 338 8.64 6.85 24.60
C GLY A 338 7.32 7.60 24.55
N TYR A 339 6.34 7.06 25.28
CA TYR A 339 4.99 7.60 25.42
C TYR A 339 4.67 7.88 26.89
N ASP A 340 3.84 8.89 27.16
CA ASP A 340 3.28 9.11 28.48
C ASP A 340 2.20 8.05 28.82
N SER A 341 1.72 8.06 30.06
CA SER A 341 0.70 7.11 30.53
C SER A 341 -0.67 7.25 29.83
N ARG A 342 -0.86 8.29 29.02
CA ARG A 342 -2.07 8.53 28.21
C ARG A 342 -1.86 8.14 26.75
N GLY A 343 -0.66 7.68 26.38
CA GLY A 343 -0.32 7.30 25.01
C GLY A 343 0.14 8.47 24.13
N ASN A 344 0.53 9.62 24.71
CA ASN A 344 1.10 10.73 23.92
C ASN A 344 2.60 10.52 23.73
N SER A 345 3.10 10.75 22.52
CA SER A 345 4.54 10.75 22.26
C SER A 345 5.24 11.83 23.09
N LEU A 346 6.30 11.45 23.80
CA LEU A 346 7.09 12.37 24.62
C LEU A 346 7.80 13.41 23.74
N PHE A 347 8.46 12.98 22.66
CA PHE A 347 9.19 13.88 21.77
C PHE A 347 8.26 14.86 21.04
N LEU A 348 7.22 14.36 20.38
CA LEU A 348 6.33 15.17 19.53
C LEU A 348 5.56 16.24 20.31
N THR A 349 5.27 16.00 21.60
CA THR A 349 4.59 16.96 22.47
C THR A 349 5.55 17.88 23.24
N THR A 350 6.86 17.64 23.18
CA THR A 350 7.85 18.41 23.95
C THR A 350 8.63 19.42 23.10
N LEU A 351 9.01 19.06 21.87
CA LEU A 351 9.92 19.88 21.03
C LEU A 351 9.47 21.35 20.91
N LEU A 352 8.16 21.57 20.72
CA LEU A 352 7.56 22.91 20.57
C LEU A 352 6.65 23.29 21.73
N LYS A 353 6.75 22.61 22.88
CA LYS A 353 5.91 22.86 24.06
C LYS A 353 5.93 24.31 24.54
N SER A 354 7.08 24.97 24.45
CA SER A 354 7.23 26.40 24.82
C SER A 354 6.41 27.35 23.95
N GLN A 355 6.01 26.91 22.74
CA GLN A 355 5.12 27.64 21.84
C GLN A 355 3.66 27.21 21.99
N GLY A 356 3.38 26.23 22.86
CA GLY A 356 2.05 25.64 23.00
C GLY A 356 1.65 24.75 21.82
N LEU A 357 2.62 24.16 21.12
CA LEU A 357 2.40 23.34 19.93
C LEU A 357 2.91 21.91 20.12
N ALA A 358 2.26 20.96 19.44
CA ALA A 358 2.71 19.59 19.23
C ALA A 358 2.93 19.32 17.73
N LEU A 359 3.78 18.34 17.42
CA LEU A 359 4.07 17.88 16.07
C LEU A 359 3.15 16.74 15.64
N GLY A 360 2.92 16.64 14.33
CA GLY A 360 2.30 15.48 13.71
C GLY A 360 3.21 14.25 13.74
N ALA A 361 2.67 13.09 14.08
CA ALA A 361 3.36 11.81 14.00
C ALA A 361 3.51 11.34 12.54
N TYR A 362 2.50 11.60 11.69
CA TYR A 362 2.58 11.25 10.26
C TYR A 362 3.46 12.23 9.48
N ASP A 363 3.60 13.48 9.90
CA ASP A 363 4.53 14.45 9.30
C ASP A 363 4.93 15.48 10.35
N GLY A 364 6.14 15.35 10.89
CA GLY A 364 6.66 16.21 11.94
C GLY A 364 6.81 17.69 11.54
N ARG A 365 6.63 18.03 10.26
CA ARG A 365 6.54 19.44 9.79
C ARG A 365 5.22 20.09 10.17
N VAL A 366 4.16 19.29 10.35
CA VAL A 366 2.81 19.77 10.70
C VAL A 366 2.72 20.00 12.19
N THR A 367 2.07 21.08 12.61
CA THR A 367 1.89 21.43 14.02
C THR A 367 0.42 21.70 14.35
N ALA A 368 0.00 21.38 15.58
CA ALA A 368 -1.28 21.81 16.12
C ALA A 368 -1.12 22.43 17.52
N ILE A 369 -2.15 23.16 17.94
CA ILE A 369 -2.25 23.70 19.30
C ILE A 369 -2.32 22.54 20.29
N GLU A 370 -1.48 22.55 21.31
CA GLU A 370 -1.40 21.52 22.36
C GLU A 370 -1.82 22.05 23.74
N THR A 371 -2.13 23.35 23.84
CA THR A 371 -2.56 23.96 25.10
C THR A 371 -4.03 23.71 25.42
N GLY A 372 -4.38 23.74 26.71
CA GLY A 372 -5.76 23.73 27.16
C GLY A 372 -6.44 22.37 26.98
N ILE A 373 -7.58 22.35 26.29
CA ILE A 373 -8.32 21.12 26.01
C ILE A 373 -7.62 20.24 24.96
N ALA A 374 -6.86 20.85 24.04
CA ALA A 374 -6.24 20.14 22.92
C ALA A 374 -5.26 19.05 23.40
N GLY A 375 -4.32 19.38 24.30
CA GLY A 375 -3.40 18.39 24.90
C GLY A 375 -4.01 17.44 25.95
N LYS A 376 -5.34 17.38 26.00
CA LYS A 376 -6.10 16.42 26.82
C LYS A 376 -7.02 15.54 25.99
N ILE A 377 -7.11 15.76 24.69
CA ILE A 377 -7.87 14.87 23.82
C ILE A 377 -7.11 13.54 23.73
N ASP A 378 -7.84 12.43 23.78
CA ASP A 378 -7.26 11.09 23.67
C ASP A 378 -6.51 10.96 22.33
N PRO A 379 -5.19 10.64 22.34
CA PRO A 379 -4.42 10.47 21.12
C PRO A 379 -4.96 9.33 20.24
N ASN A 380 -5.66 8.35 20.82
CA ASN A 380 -6.26 7.23 20.07
C ASN A 380 -7.62 7.57 19.45
N SER A 381 -8.18 8.75 19.71
CA SER A 381 -9.44 9.17 19.09
C SER A 381 -9.22 9.63 17.63
N GLY A 382 -8.77 8.71 16.77
CA GLY A 382 -8.88 8.61 15.29
C GLY A 382 -8.41 9.76 14.39
N GLY A 383 -8.21 10.97 14.90
CA GLY A 383 -7.96 12.15 14.09
C GLY A 383 -7.27 13.30 14.81
N ASN A 384 -6.84 13.13 16.06
CA ASN A 384 -6.20 14.20 16.84
C ASN A 384 -4.72 14.36 16.55
N ASP A 385 -4.14 13.50 15.71
CA ASP A 385 -2.83 13.75 15.14
C ASP A 385 -2.87 15.03 14.28
N PRO A 386 -1.95 15.99 14.47
CA PRO A 386 -1.89 17.23 13.69
C PRO A 386 -1.93 17.04 12.16
N THR A 387 -1.25 16.00 11.64
CA THR A 387 -1.18 15.71 10.21
C THR A 387 -2.52 15.21 9.69
N MET A 388 -3.13 14.26 10.39
CA MET A 388 -4.44 13.73 10.00
C MET A 388 -5.51 14.83 10.09
N THR A 389 -5.54 15.60 11.19
CA THR A 389 -6.42 16.76 11.32
C THR A 389 -6.29 17.72 10.13
N ALA A 390 -5.06 17.96 9.65
CA ALA A 390 -4.78 18.89 8.54
C ALA A 390 -5.38 18.47 7.19
N VAL A 391 -5.76 17.19 7.00
CA VAL A 391 -6.19 16.67 5.71
C VAL A 391 -7.50 15.89 5.73
N SER A 392 -7.99 15.37 6.86
CA SER A 392 -9.19 14.53 6.90
C SER A 392 -10.41 15.21 6.25
N GLY A 393 -10.64 16.49 6.54
CA GLY A 393 -11.79 17.21 5.99
C GLY A 393 -11.82 17.26 4.45
N VAL A 394 -10.66 17.46 3.81
CA VAL A 394 -10.56 17.48 2.34
C VAL A 394 -10.69 16.09 1.74
N TYR A 395 -10.08 15.06 2.35
CA TYR A 395 -10.21 13.67 1.89
C TYR A 395 -11.65 13.19 1.91
N THR A 396 -12.34 13.32 3.06
CA THR A 396 -13.73 12.87 3.20
C THR A 396 -14.65 13.58 2.21
N THR A 397 -14.51 14.90 2.07
CA THR A 397 -15.40 15.67 1.19
C THR A 397 -15.12 15.38 -0.28
N MET A 398 -13.85 15.39 -0.70
CA MET A 398 -13.48 15.20 -2.10
C MET A 398 -13.63 13.77 -2.57
N TRP A 399 -13.54 12.77 -1.68
CA TRP A 399 -13.95 11.40 -2.00
C TRP A 399 -15.41 11.35 -2.47
N ASN A 400 -16.33 11.88 -1.65
CA ASN A 400 -17.76 11.85 -1.96
C ASN A 400 -18.08 12.63 -3.24
N VAL A 401 -17.50 13.83 -3.40
CA VAL A 401 -17.71 14.64 -4.62
C VAL A 401 -17.14 13.93 -5.85
N TYR A 402 -15.90 13.44 -5.78
CA TYR A 402 -15.26 12.80 -6.92
C TYR A 402 -16.00 11.52 -7.34
N LEU A 403 -16.35 10.68 -6.38
CA LEU A 403 -17.04 9.43 -6.63
C LEU A 403 -18.44 9.65 -7.22
N ASN A 404 -19.23 10.53 -6.61
CA ASN A 404 -20.63 10.77 -7.01
C ASN A 404 -20.72 11.54 -8.33
N GLU A 405 -19.93 12.60 -8.51
CA GLU A 405 -20.12 13.54 -9.62
C GLU A 405 -19.27 13.20 -10.85
N GLN A 406 -18.02 12.78 -10.65
CA GLN A 406 -17.08 12.54 -11.76
C GLN A 406 -16.99 11.07 -12.13
N LEU A 407 -16.95 10.16 -11.14
CA LEU A 407 -16.94 8.72 -11.38
C LEU A 407 -18.35 8.13 -11.49
N LYS A 408 -19.38 8.90 -11.13
CA LYS A 408 -20.81 8.56 -11.26
C LYS A 408 -21.19 7.25 -10.56
N PHE A 409 -20.49 6.92 -9.49
CA PHE A 409 -20.85 5.85 -8.57
C PHE A 409 -21.49 6.47 -7.35
N THR A 410 -22.72 6.06 -7.03
CA THR A 410 -23.42 6.50 -5.81
C THR A 410 -23.81 5.28 -4.98
N SER A 411 -23.90 5.43 -3.66
CA SER A 411 -24.25 4.34 -2.75
C SER A 411 -25.25 4.79 -1.69
N ASN A 412 -26.10 3.87 -1.25
CA ASN A 412 -26.93 4.05 -0.05
C ASN A 412 -26.09 4.01 1.26
N SER A 413 -24.88 3.46 1.20
CA SER A 413 -24.01 3.30 2.37
C SER A 413 -23.14 4.53 2.61
N ALA A 414 -22.85 4.81 3.89
CA ALA A 414 -21.77 5.72 4.25
C ALA A 414 -20.42 5.07 3.90
N PHE A 415 -19.49 5.87 3.37
CA PHE A 415 -18.14 5.40 3.11
C PHE A 415 -17.37 5.22 4.40
N THR A 416 -16.72 4.06 4.60
CA THR A 416 -15.82 3.81 5.72
C THR A 416 -14.37 4.05 5.29
N ASP A 417 -13.82 5.23 5.57
CA ASP A 417 -12.42 5.54 5.23
C ASP A 417 -11.42 4.81 6.12
N LEU A 418 -11.68 4.80 7.43
CA LEU A 418 -10.93 4.09 8.47
C LEU A 418 -11.90 3.26 9.33
N ASN A 419 -11.53 2.01 9.60
CA ASN A 419 -12.29 1.08 10.44
C ASN A 419 -11.48 0.68 11.69
N ASP A 420 -11.71 1.40 12.78
CA ASP A 420 -11.06 1.13 14.07
C ASP A 420 -11.44 -0.24 14.65
N GLN A 421 -12.60 -0.80 14.29
CA GLN A 421 -12.98 -2.15 14.72
C GLN A 421 -12.11 -3.20 14.03
N ALA A 422 -11.79 -3.01 12.74
CA ALA A 422 -10.86 -3.90 12.05
C ALA A 422 -9.49 -3.89 12.74
N PHE A 423 -8.97 -2.70 13.08
CA PHE A 423 -7.71 -2.58 13.85
C PHE A 423 -7.79 -3.30 15.21
N LYS A 424 -8.87 -3.07 15.96
CA LYS A 424 -9.06 -3.66 17.30
C LYS A 424 -9.16 -5.19 17.30
N TYR A 425 -9.75 -5.77 16.27
CA TYR A 425 -9.99 -7.22 16.16
C TYR A 425 -9.02 -7.92 15.21
N TRP A 426 -7.96 -7.25 14.78
CA TRP A 426 -7.02 -7.79 13.81
C TRP A 426 -6.21 -8.94 14.40
N ASP A 427 -6.19 -10.07 13.69
CA ASP A 427 -5.29 -11.16 13.99
C ASP A 427 -3.89 -10.89 13.40
N PHE A 428 -2.95 -10.49 14.27
CA PHE A 428 -1.56 -10.24 13.91
C PHE A 428 -0.70 -11.51 13.82
N SER A 429 -1.27 -12.68 14.09
CA SER A 429 -0.52 -13.93 13.95
C SER A 429 -0.17 -14.20 12.48
N HIS A 430 1.05 -14.69 12.28
CA HIS A 430 1.55 -15.07 10.96
C HIS A 430 2.69 -16.06 11.11
N ILE A 431 2.74 -17.05 10.22
CA ILE A 431 3.86 -17.98 10.06
C ILE A 431 4.50 -17.65 8.72
N ASP A 432 5.79 -17.32 8.74
CA ASP A 432 6.49 -16.95 7.52
C ASP A 432 6.72 -18.18 6.61
N PRO A 433 7.18 -17.99 5.36
CA PRO A 433 7.41 -19.08 4.42
C PRO A 433 8.41 -20.16 4.87
N THR A 434 9.18 -19.91 5.92
CA THR A 434 10.12 -20.89 6.49
C THR A 434 9.47 -21.78 7.54
N GLY A 435 8.21 -21.51 7.91
CA GLY A 435 7.50 -22.21 8.98
C GLY A 435 7.74 -21.61 10.36
N GLU A 436 8.43 -20.46 10.45
CA GLU A 436 8.83 -19.84 11.71
C GLU A 436 7.86 -18.72 12.13
N GLN A 437 7.81 -18.48 13.43
CA GLN A 437 7.17 -17.30 14.02
C GLN A 437 8.22 -16.51 14.78
N LYS A 438 8.13 -15.18 14.75
CA LYS A 438 9.08 -14.29 15.44
C LYS A 438 9.05 -14.45 16.97
N GLY A 439 7.91 -14.88 17.52
CA GLY A 439 7.68 -15.09 18.95
C GLY A 439 6.44 -14.37 19.46
N VAL A 440 6.38 -14.14 20.78
CA VAL A 440 5.30 -13.40 21.45
C VAL A 440 5.82 -12.15 22.16
N ASP A 441 5.00 -11.10 22.20
CA ASP A 441 5.30 -9.88 22.95
C ASP A 441 5.15 -10.07 24.47
N SER A 442 5.42 -9.01 25.25
CA SER A 442 5.28 -9.04 26.71
C SER A 442 3.85 -9.27 27.21
N LYS A 443 2.85 -9.16 26.33
CA LYS A 443 1.43 -9.41 26.59
C LYS A 443 0.98 -10.79 26.09
N GLY A 444 1.88 -11.58 25.50
CA GLY A 444 1.61 -12.92 24.97
C GLY A 444 1.00 -12.92 23.56
N ASN A 445 0.96 -11.79 22.85
CA ASN A 445 0.49 -11.73 21.47
C ASN A 445 1.60 -12.15 20.52
N ILE A 446 1.27 -12.89 19.46
CA ILE A 446 2.23 -13.22 18.39
C ILE A 446 2.70 -11.92 17.72
N ILE A 447 4.02 -11.83 17.50
CA ILE A 447 4.61 -10.66 16.89
C ILE A 447 4.68 -10.81 15.38
N LEU A 448 4.09 -9.86 14.66
CA LEU A 448 4.12 -9.81 13.21
C LEU A 448 5.51 -9.47 12.69
N TYR A 449 6.03 -10.32 11.80
CA TYR A 449 7.26 -10.09 11.06
C TYR A 449 7.06 -10.56 9.61
N THR A 450 7.21 -9.65 8.65
CA THR A 450 6.94 -9.94 7.22
C THR A 450 8.14 -9.66 6.31
N ALA A 451 9.27 -9.19 6.85
CA ALA A 451 10.49 -9.08 6.06
C ALA A 451 11.04 -10.47 5.65
N GLY A 452 10.65 -11.54 6.37
CA GLY A 452 10.89 -12.94 6.00
C GLY A 452 10.20 -13.31 4.69
N ASP A 453 8.91 -12.97 4.54
CA ASP A 453 8.14 -13.16 3.30
C ASP A 453 8.75 -12.43 2.12
N LEU A 454 9.17 -11.17 2.33
CA LEU A 454 9.83 -10.38 1.30
C LEU A 454 11.13 -11.04 0.86
N ALA A 455 11.97 -11.47 1.80
CA ALA A 455 13.21 -12.17 1.51
C ALA A 455 12.94 -13.48 0.74
N ALA A 456 11.92 -14.25 1.13
CA ALA A 456 11.54 -15.48 0.47
C ALA A 456 11.10 -15.25 -0.99
N VAL A 457 10.17 -14.32 -1.23
CA VAL A 457 9.68 -14.04 -2.59
C VAL A 457 10.76 -13.42 -3.48
N MET A 458 11.64 -12.57 -2.94
CA MET A 458 12.81 -12.06 -3.69
C MET A 458 13.80 -13.18 -4.05
N ALA A 459 13.99 -14.16 -3.16
CA ALA A 459 14.87 -15.29 -3.43
C ALA A 459 14.29 -16.24 -4.50
N LEU A 460 12.97 -16.43 -4.52
CA LEU A 460 12.26 -17.24 -5.51
C LEU A 460 12.17 -16.53 -6.88
N ASN A 461 11.83 -15.24 -6.86
CA ASN A 461 11.79 -14.37 -8.03
C ASN A 461 12.97 -13.39 -8.00
N VAL A 462 14.12 -13.87 -8.47
CA VAL A 462 15.39 -13.11 -8.48
C VAL A 462 15.38 -11.87 -9.38
N ASP A 463 14.30 -11.64 -10.14
CA ASP A 463 14.11 -10.46 -10.98
C ASP A 463 13.12 -9.44 -10.34
N LEU A 464 12.48 -9.79 -9.21
CA LEU A 464 11.56 -8.91 -8.49
C LEU A 464 12.26 -7.63 -8.02
N LYS A 465 11.77 -6.46 -8.45
CA LYS A 465 12.25 -5.16 -7.98
C LYS A 465 11.46 -4.67 -6.77
N VAL A 466 12.16 -4.14 -5.78
CA VAL A 466 11.52 -3.62 -4.57
C VAL A 466 11.97 -2.17 -4.34
N LEU A 467 11.00 -1.27 -4.16
CA LEU A 467 11.23 0.12 -3.80
C LEU A 467 10.66 0.39 -2.40
N SER A 468 11.53 0.71 -1.45
CA SER A 468 11.15 1.29 -0.16
C SER A 468 11.17 2.81 -0.26
N ALA A 469 10.02 3.45 -0.11
CA ALA A 469 9.85 4.89 -0.19
C ALA A 469 9.53 5.45 1.21
N ASN A 470 10.37 6.36 1.72
CA ASN A 470 10.32 6.75 3.12
C ASN A 470 10.33 8.28 3.29
N GLY A 471 9.48 8.81 4.16
CA GLY A 471 9.52 10.22 4.57
C GLY A 471 10.53 10.45 5.68
N PHE A 472 11.32 11.53 5.59
CA PHE A 472 12.24 11.92 6.67
C PHE A 472 11.52 12.34 7.96
N TYR A 473 10.29 12.84 7.85
CA TYR A 473 9.51 13.40 8.97
C TYR A 473 8.38 12.46 9.43
N ASP A 474 8.50 11.17 9.09
CA ASP A 474 7.52 10.13 9.46
C ASP A 474 7.92 9.49 10.80
N PHE A 475 7.17 9.79 11.85
CA PHE A 475 7.38 9.23 13.20
C PHE A 475 6.51 7.98 13.45
N VAL A 476 5.51 7.72 12.59
CA VAL A 476 4.68 6.49 12.65
C VAL A 476 5.51 5.29 12.18
N THR A 477 6.21 5.46 11.07
CA THR A 477 7.15 4.46 10.52
C THR A 477 8.49 5.13 10.23
N PRO A 478 9.35 5.31 11.25
CA PRO A 478 10.64 5.97 11.10
C PRO A 478 11.49 5.33 10.01
N PHE A 479 11.92 6.15 9.03
CA PHE A 479 12.62 5.66 7.84
C PHE A 479 13.85 4.81 8.17
N TYR A 480 14.56 5.17 9.25
CA TYR A 480 15.77 4.46 9.63
C TYR A 480 15.46 3.09 10.26
N GLN A 481 14.33 2.94 10.95
CA GLN A 481 13.88 1.62 11.39
C GLN A 481 13.59 0.71 10.19
N THR A 482 12.93 1.23 9.15
CA THR A 482 12.71 0.49 7.90
C THR A 482 14.03 0.06 7.25
N VAL A 483 15.06 0.92 7.25
CA VAL A 483 16.40 0.58 6.75
C VAL A 483 17.01 -0.58 7.54
N ILE A 484 16.91 -0.55 8.88
CA ILE A 484 17.41 -1.62 9.74
C ILE A 484 16.69 -2.94 9.42
N ASP A 485 15.36 -2.94 9.36
CA ASP A 485 14.55 -4.14 9.10
C ASP A 485 14.94 -4.78 7.75
N LEU A 486 15.08 -3.97 6.71
CA LEU A 486 15.46 -4.42 5.36
C LEU A 486 16.92 -4.89 5.28
N GLN A 487 17.83 -4.31 6.06
CA GLN A 487 19.20 -4.81 6.17
C GLN A 487 19.23 -6.17 6.87
N GLN A 488 18.40 -6.36 7.89
CA GLN A 488 18.36 -7.57 8.72
C GLN A 488 17.53 -8.72 8.14
N MET A 489 16.75 -8.50 7.07
CA MET A 489 15.97 -9.57 6.45
C MET A 489 16.86 -10.78 6.05
N PRO A 490 16.34 -12.02 6.10
CA PRO A 490 17.14 -13.24 5.89
C PRO A 490 17.42 -13.53 4.40
N LEU A 491 17.90 -12.53 3.65
CA LEU A 491 18.31 -12.66 2.26
C LEU A 491 19.84 -12.54 2.15
N LEU A 492 20.55 -13.63 1.87
CA LEU A 492 22.01 -13.64 1.85
C LEU A 492 22.62 -13.22 0.51
N SER A 493 21.91 -13.46 -0.60
CA SER A 493 22.43 -13.17 -1.94
C SER A 493 22.49 -11.66 -2.18
N GLN A 494 23.71 -11.11 -2.30
CA GLN A 494 23.89 -9.70 -2.60
C GLN A 494 23.28 -9.32 -3.96
N GLN A 495 23.41 -10.19 -4.97
CA GLN A 495 22.84 -9.95 -6.30
C GLN A 495 21.32 -9.75 -6.24
N VAL A 496 20.60 -10.51 -5.40
CA VAL A 496 19.15 -10.35 -5.23
C VAL A 496 18.84 -9.12 -4.38
N ARG A 497 19.66 -8.84 -3.36
CA ARG A 497 19.54 -7.60 -2.56
C ARG A 497 19.69 -6.34 -3.41
N ASP A 498 20.48 -6.37 -4.48
CA ASP A 498 20.63 -5.23 -5.40
C ASP A 498 19.33 -4.85 -6.13
N ASN A 499 18.30 -5.71 -6.08
CA ASN A 499 16.96 -5.37 -6.55
C ASN A 499 16.13 -4.56 -5.56
N LEU A 500 16.57 -4.44 -4.31
CA LEU A 500 15.95 -3.61 -3.28
C LEU A 500 16.60 -2.23 -3.29
N SER A 501 15.77 -1.20 -3.43
CA SER A 501 16.18 0.19 -3.36
C SER A 501 15.44 0.90 -2.24
N ALA A 502 16.15 1.75 -1.49
CA ALA A 502 15.55 2.67 -0.54
C ALA A 502 15.67 4.11 -1.08
N ARG A 503 14.61 4.89 -0.91
CA ARG A 503 14.53 6.31 -1.26
C ARG A 503 13.96 7.08 -0.08
N PHE A 504 14.45 8.29 0.10
CA PHE A 504 14.13 9.15 1.24
C PHE A 504 13.71 10.53 0.74
N TYR A 505 12.56 10.98 1.20
CA TYR A 505 11.91 12.18 0.69
C TYR A 505 11.74 13.21 1.81
N PRO A 506 11.85 14.52 1.50
CA PRO A 506 11.59 15.61 2.46
C PRO A 506 10.08 15.77 2.73
N SER A 507 9.43 14.69 3.15
CA SER A 507 8.01 14.56 3.45
C SER A 507 7.79 13.65 4.67
N GLY A 508 6.54 13.52 5.09
CA GLY A 508 6.12 12.55 6.11
C GLY A 508 5.68 11.21 5.50
N HIS A 509 4.80 10.52 6.23
CA HIS A 509 4.24 9.20 5.97
C HIS A 509 3.53 9.08 4.62
N MET A 510 2.69 10.06 4.32
CA MET A 510 2.05 10.21 3.02
C MET A 510 2.96 11.05 2.12
N VAL A 511 4.04 10.43 1.62
CA VAL A 511 5.12 11.11 0.86
C VAL A 511 4.56 12.04 -0.23
N TYR A 512 3.50 11.60 -0.90
CA TYR A 512 2.84 12.29 -2.01
C TYR A 512 2.08 13.59 -1.66
N LEU A 513 1.88 13.89 -0.36
CA LEU A 513 1.27 15.15 0.06
C LEU A 513 2.21 16.35 -0.11
N ASP A 514 3.52 16.10 -0.17
CA ASP A 514 4.51 17.09 -0.56
C ASP A 514 4.71 17.07 -2.09
N GLY A 515 4.55 18.21 -2.75
CA GLY A 515 4.55 18.28 -4.22
C GLY A 515 5.87 17.82 -4.85
N GLY A 516 7.01 18.27 -4.31
CA GLY A 516 8.32 17.90 -4.82
C GLY A 516 8.63 16.42 -4.58
N SER A 517 8.28 15.93 -3.40
CA SER A 517 8.44 14.52 -3.03
C SER A 517 7.54 13.60 -3.86
N ARG A 518 6.31 14.01 -4.18
CA ARG A 518 5.42 13.27 -5.10
C ARG A 518 6.00 13.14 -6.49
N THR A 519 6.50 14.23 -7.07
CA THR A 519 7.16 14.22 -8.39
C THR A 519 8.40 13.32 -8.38
N ALA A 520 9.22 13.38 -7.31
CA ALA A 520 10.38 12.51 -7.16
C ALA A 520 9.99 11.03 -7.05
N LEU A 521 9.00 10.70 -6.20
CA LEU A 521 8.51 9.33 -6.04
C LEU A 521 7.90 8.78 -7.33
N LYS A 522 7.15 9.60 -8.08
CA LYS A 522 6.67 9.25 -9.43
C LYS A 522 7.82 8.90 -10.37
N ALA A 523 8.93 9.65 -10.34
CA ALA A 523 10.10 9.39 -11.19
C ALA A 523 10.81 8.07 -10.81
N ASP A 524 10.98 7.80 -9.51
CA ASP A 524 11.54 6.54 -9.02
C ASP A 524 10.66 5.33 -9.40
N LEU A 525 9.33 5.46 -9.27
CA LEU A 525 8.38 4.44 -9.72
C LEU A 525 8.45 4.21 -11.23
N ALA A 526 8.51 5.27 -12.02
CA ALA A 526 8.66 5.16 -13.48
C ALA A 526 9.96 4.43 -13.85
N THR A 527 11.06 4.74 -13.16
CA THR A 527 12.35 4.06 -13.36
C THR A 527 12.26 2.58 -13.00
N MET A 528 11.63 2.23 -11.87
CA MET A 528 11.40 0.83 -11.50
C MET A 528 10.58 0.10 -12.57
N TYR A 529 9.48 0.71 -13.03
CA TYR A 529 8.59 0.08 -14.01
C TYR A 529 9.32 -0.11 -15.33
N GLU A 530 9.99 0.93 -15.84
CA GLU A 530 10.81 0.86 -17.05
C GLU A 530 11.86 -0.25 -16.94
N SER A 531 12.62 -0.31 -15.84
CA SER A 531 13.66 -1.33 -15.64
C SER A 531 13.15 -2.78 -15.64
N THR A 532 11.86 -3.01 -15.40
CA THR A 532 11.27 -4.36 -15.40
C THR A 532 10.63 -4.72 -16.74
N VAL A 533 10.09 -3.73 -17.47
CA VAL A 533 9.46 -3.95 -18.78
C VAL A 533 10.43 -3.79 -19.95
N SER A 534 11.55 -3.07 -19.76
CA SER A 534 12.58 -2.84 -20.76
C SER A 534 13.82 -3.72 -20.60
N ASN A 535 13.90 -4.56 -19.55
CA ASN A 535 15.05 -5.43 -19.34
C ASN A 535 15.06 -6.59 -20.36
N THR A 536 15.71 -6.30 -21.49
CA THR A 536 15.93 -7.20 -22.62
C THR A 536 16.66 -8.48 -22.23
N GLU A 537 17.46 -8.51 -21.16
CA GLU A 537 18.12 -9.73 -20.68
C GLU A 537 17.17 -10.63 -19.91
N ALA A 538 16.32 -10.08 -19.02
CA ALA A 538 15.31 -10.88 -18.31
C ALA A 538 14.25 -11.42 -19.28
N LEU A 539 13.72 -10.56 -20.17
CA LEU A 539 12.88 -10.98 -21.28
C LEU A 539 13.60 -11.95 -22.21
N GLY A 540 14.89 -11.77 -22.43
CA GLY A 540 15.75 -12.67 -23.20
C GLY A 540 15.92 -14.04 -22.57
N ARG A 541 16.11 -14.12 -21.24
CA ARG A 541 16.16 -15.38 -20.48
C ARG A 541 14.82 -16.10 -20.51
N VAL A 542 13.71 -15.39 -20.30
CA VAL A 542 12.35 -15.95 -20.39
C VAL A 542 12.09 -16.49 -21.80
N ARG A 543 12.36 -15.69 -22.84
CA ARG A 543 12.21 -16.13 -24.24
C ARG A 543 13.14 -17.30 -24.59
N ALA A 544 14.37 -17.31 -24.10
CA ALA A 544 15.31 -18.40 -24.32
C ALA A 544 14.86 -19.70 -23.62
N LEU A 545 14.31 -19.62 -22.41
CA LEU A 545 13.72 -20.76 -21.69
C LEU A 545 12.50 -21.30 -22.44
N GLN A 546 11.59 -20.42 -22.89
CA GLN A 546 10.43 -20.78 -23.70
C GLN A 546 10.83 -21.46 -25.02
N ALA A 547 11.83 -20.91 -25.73
CA ALA A 547 12.34 -21.49 -26.98
C ALA A 547 12.98 -22.87 -26.79
N ARG A 548 13.69 -23.10 -25.66
CA ARG A 548 14.25 -24.41 -25.29
C ARG A 548 13.16 -25.43 -24.99
N THR A 549 12.08 -25.03 -24.33
CA THR A 549 10.93 -25.90 -24.04
C THR A 549 10.18 -26.28 -25.31
N ALA A 550 9.93 -25.32 -26.22
CA ALA A 550 9.29 -25.56 -27.52
C ALA A 550 10.11 -26.47 -28.44
N SER A 551 11.45 -26.35 -28.41
CA SER A 551 12.34 -27.21 -29.20
C SER A 551 12.40 -28.65 -28.69
N ARG A 552 12.19 -28.86 -27.37
CA ARG A 552 12.14 -30.20 -26.77
C ARG A 552 10.83 -30.93 -27.07
N THR A 553 9.71 -30.23 -27.13
CA THR A 553 8.41 -30.82 -27.48
C THR A 553 8.27 -31.12 -28.97
N ALA A 554 8.96 -30.38 -29.84
CA ALA A 554 8.99 -30.64 -31.28
C ALA A 554 9.91 -31.82 -31.68
N GLY A 555 10.82 -32.26 -30.81
CA GLY A 555 11.75 -33.37 -31.05
C GLY A 555 11.25 -34.76 -30.63
N THR A 556 10.01 -34.85 -30.13
CA THR A 556 9.39 -36.11 -29.64
C THR A 556 8.20 -36.57 -30.50
N HIS A 557 8.12 -36.15 -31.76
CA HIS A 557 7.18 -36.67 -32.74
C HIS A 557 7.88 -37.44 -33.85
#